data_AF-A0A2K5I2C7-F1
#
_entry.id   AF-A0A2K5I2C7-F1
#
_cell.length_a   1.000
_cell.length_b   1.000
_cell.length_c   1.000
_cell.angle_alpha   90.00
_cell.angle_beta   90.00
_cell.angle_gamma   90.00
#
_symmetry.space_group_name_H-M   'P 1'
#
loop_
_entity.id
_entity.type
_entity.pdbx_description
1 polymer ?
#
loop_
_entity_poly.entity_id
_entity_poly.type
_entity_poly.pdbx_seq_one_letter_code
_entity_poly.pdbx_strand_id
1 'polypeptide(L)'
;MASVVEYRGLRAGYHCGYCDSKEGKASCGMWAHSMTVQDYQDLIDRGWRRSGKYVYKPVMNQTCCPQYTIRCRPLQFQPSKSHKKVLKKMLKFLAKGEVPKGSCEDEPMDSTMDDAVAGDFALINKLDIQCDLKTLSDDVKESLESEGKNSKKEEPHELLQAHDSIGEKLGSGEPSHSVKVHTVPKPGKGADLSKPPCRKAKEIRKERKRLKRMQQNPAGELEGFQAQGHPPSLFPPKAKSNQPKSLEDLIFESLPENASHKLEVRLVPASFEDPEFKSSFSQSFSLYVKYQVAIHQDLPDECGKTEFTRFLCSSPLEAETPPTGPDCGYGSFHQQYWLDGKIIAVGVIDILPNCVSSVYLYYDPDYSFLSLGVYSALREIAFTRQLHEKTSQLSYYYMGFYIHSCPKMKYKGQYRPSDLLCPETYVWVPIEQCLPSLENSKYCRFNQDPEAVDEDRSTEPDRLQVFHKRAIMPYGVYKKQQKDPSEEAAVLQYASLVGQKCSERMLLFRN
;
A
#
# COMPACT_ATOMS: atom_id res chain seq x y z
N MET A 1 1.70 6.24 30.23
CA MET A 1 1.89 4.98 31.01
C MET A 1 3.18 4.31 30.52
N ALA A 2 3.65 3.21 31.12
CA ALA A 2 4.68 2.38 30.49
C ALA A 2 4.05 1.33 29.57
N SER A 3 4.72 1.02 28.46
CA SER A 3 4.35 -0.10 27.58
C SER A 3 4.72 -1.43 28.22
N VAL A 4 3.83 -2.42 28.17
CA VAL A 4 4.04 -3.76 28.75
C VAL A 4 3.73 -4.82 27.69
N VAL A 5 4.73 -5.63 27.34
CA VAL A 5 4.62 -6.62 26.24
C VAL A 5 5.13 -8.00 26.61
N GLU A 6 4.44 -9.04 26.16
CA GLU A 6 4.83 -10.44 26.33
C GLU A 6 5.25 -11.02 24.97
N TYR A 7 6.56 -11.19 24.76
CA TYR A 7 7.09 -11.74 23.51
C TYR A 7 6.70 -13.21 23.32
N ARG A 8 6.27 -13.57 22.11
CA ARG A 8 5.74 -14.90 21.75
C ARG A 8 6.64 -15.68 20.78
N GLY A 9 7.84 -15.17 20.47
CA GLY A 9 8.79 -15.82 19.58
C GLY A 9 8.40 -15.80 18.11
N LEU A 10 9.10 -16.64 17.32
CA LEU A 10 8.81 -16.90 15.92
C LEU A 10 7.59 -17.82 15.77
N ARG A 11 6.71 -17.50 14.83
CA ARG A 11 5.63 -18.34 14.35
C ARG A 11 5.78 -18.50 12.83
N ALA A 12 5.98 -19.72 12.35
CA ALA A 12 6.14 -20.07 10.93
C ALA A 12 5.30 -21.30 10.54
N GLY A 13 5.15 -21.56 9.23
CA GLY A 13 4.45 -22.73 8.71
C GLY A 13 2.93 -22.57 8.58
N TYR A 14 2.42 -21.33 8.51
CA TYR A 14 0.98 -21.06 8.37
C TYR A 14 0.59 -20.64 6.95
N HIS A 15 -0.68 -20.83 6.62
CA HIS A 15 -1.27 -20.44 5.34
C HIS A 15 -1.09 -18.93 5.06
N CYS A 16 -0.76 -18.62 3.81
CA CYS A 16 -0.47 -17.27 3.34
C CYS A 16 -1.55 -16.77 2.38
N GLY A 17 -2.58 -16.09 2.90
CA GLY A 17 -3.70 -15.48 2.14
C GLY A 17 -3.33 -14.32 1.20
N TYR A 18 -2.11 -14.33 0.65
CA TYR A 18 -1.64 -13.45 -0.43
C TYR A 18 -1.31 -14.24 -1.72
N CYS A 19 -1.04 -15.54 -1.60
CA CYS A 19 -0.73 -16.46 -2.70
C CYS A 19 -1.11 -17.93 -2.37
N ASP A 20 -1.96 -18.10 -1.38
CA ASP A 20 -2.63 -19.32 -0.87
C ASP A 20 -1.74 -20.51 -0.48
N SER A 21 -0.42 -20.32 -0.47
CA SER A 21 0.58 -21.28 -0.01
C SER A 21 0.33 -21.72 1.43
N LYS A 22 0.23 -23.04 1.66
CA LYS A 22 -0.19 -23.64 2.95
C LYS A 22 0.76 -23.39 4.11
N GLU A 23 2.06 -23.26 3.85
CA GLU A 23 3.11 -23.09 4.88
C GLU A 23 3.92 -21.80 4.65
N GLY A 24 3.40 -20.88 3.82
CA GLY A 24 4.17 -19.77 3.26
C GLY A 24 4.44 -18.57 4.19
N LYS A 25 3.88 -18.52 5.40
CA LYS A 25 3.96 -17.34 6.29
C LYS A 25 4.82 -17.57 7.53
N ALA A 26 5.76 -16.64 7.78
CA ALA A 26 6.57 -16.56 8.99
C ALA A 26 6.56 -15.15 9.60
N SER A 27 6.41 -15.04 10.91
CA SER A 27 6.40 -13.77 11.64
C SER A 27 6.77 -13.95 13.11
N CYS A 28 7.55 -13.04 13.67
CA CYS A 28 7.70 -12.91 15.12
C CYS A 28 6.51 -12.14 15.70
N GLY A 29 6.13 -12.42 16.95
CA GLY A 29 4.97 -11.81 17.58
C GLY A 29 5.15 -11.50 19.06
N MET A 30 4.33 -10.57 19.56
CA MET A 30 4.18 -10.26 20.99
C MET A 30 2.71 -9.92 21.30
N TRP A 31 2.32 -10.08 22.55
CA TRP A 31 1.05 -9.56 23.07
C TRP A 31 1.33 -8.25 23.82
N ALA A 32 0.66 -7.17 23.45
CA ALA A 32 0.77 -5.89 24.13
C ALA A 32 -0.37 -5.73 25.14
N HIS A 33 -0.04 -5.62 26.43
CA HIS A 33 -1.01 -5.39 27.50
C HIS A 33 -1.42 -3.91 27.52
N SER A 34 -0.42 -3.03 27.46
CA SER A 34 -0.49 -1.58 27.28
C SER A 34 0.64 -1.14 26.35
N MET A 35 0.48 -0.04 25.63
CA MET A 35 1.48 0.50 24.71
C MET A 35 1.32 2.02 24.54
N THR A 36 2.39 2.79 24.67
CA THR A 36 2.37 4.24 24.35
C THR A 36 2.31 4.45 22.84
N VAL A 37 1.81 5.60 22.40
CA VAL A 37 1.75 5.90 20.96
C VAL A 37 3.14 6.10 20.35
N GLN A 38 4.13 6.52 21.15
CA GLN A 38 5.53 6.61 20.73
C GLN A 38 6.20 5.24 20.62
N ASP A 39 5.94 4.31 21.55
CA ASP A 39 6.43 2.93 21.43
C ASP A 39 5.88 2.25 20.19
N TYR A 40 4.60 2.45 19.87
CA TYR A 40 4.05 1.89 18.64
C TYR A 40 4.58 2.59 17.38
N GLN A 41 4.81 3.91 17.40
CA GLN A 41 5.48 4.65 16.32
C GLN A 41 6.86 4.05 16.00
N ASP A 42 7.72 3.93 17.01
CA ASP A 42 9.07 3.38 16.86
C ASP A 42 9.04 1.92 16.37
N LEU A 43 8.04 1.13 16.78
CA LEU A 43 7.83 -0.24 16.30
C LEU A 43 7.34 -0.32 14.84
N ILE A 44 6.38 0.52 14.41
CA ILE A 44 5.91 0.49 13.00
C ILE A 44 6.99 0.97 12.02
N ASP A 45 7.86 1.88 12.47
CA ASP A 45 9.06 2.33 11.75
C ASP A 45 10.15 1.24 11.68
N ARG A 46 10.09 0.23 12.56
CA ARG A 46 10.89 -1.01 12.47
C ARG A 46 10.13 -2.17 11.80
N GLY A 47 9.00 -1.88 11.13
CA GLY A 47 8.24 -2.83 10.32
C GLY A 47 7.25 -3.72 11.07
N TRP A 48 7.01 -3.49 12.36
CA TRP A 48 5.93 -4.16 13.10
C TRP A 48 4.55 -3.64 12.67
N ARG A 49 3.50 -4.44 12.86
CA ARG A 49 2.09 -4.03 12.76
C ARG A 49 1.27 -4.72 13.85
N ARG A 50 0.03 -4.29 14.07
CA ARG A 50 -0.86 -4.88 15.09
C ARG A 50 -2.19 -5.37 14.52
N SER A 51 -2.84 -6.22 15.30
CA SER A 51 -4.18 -6.77 15.10
C SER A 51 -4.82 -6.84 16.48
N GLY A 52 -5.62 -5.82 16.81
CA GLY A 52 -5.94 -5.49 18.20
C GLY A 52 -4.69 -5.36 19.06
N LYS A 53 -4.65 -6.13 20.16
CA LYS A 53 -3.52 -6.23 21.12
C LYS A 53 -2.38 -7.17 20.70
N TYR A 54 -2.50 -7.92 19.60
CA TYR A 54 -1.39 -8.73 19.08
C TYR A 54 -0.53 -7.91 18.11
N VAL A 55 0.77 -7.82 18.37
CA VAL A 55 1.73 -7.05 17.56
C VAL A 55 2.73 -8.01 16.92
N TYR A 56 2.97 -7.89 15.62
CA TYR A 56 3.71 -8.86 14.82
C TYR A 56 4.61 -8.21 13.76
N LYS A 57 5.71 -8.89 13.41
CA LYS A 57 6.68 -8.48 12.38
C LYS A 57 6.95 -9.66 11.44
N PRO A 58 6.63 -9.56 10.14
CA PRO A 58 6.92 -10.59 9.15
C PRO A 58 8.42 -10.91 9.08
N VAL A 59 8.77 -12.20 8.98
CA VAL A 59 10.15 -12.63 8.70
C VAL A 59 10.32 -12.67 7.19
N MET A 60 10.94 -11.61 6.68
CA MET A 60 10.89 -11.21 5.26
C MET A 60 11.62 -12.15 4.30
N ASN A 61 12.65 -12.86 4.77
CA ASN A 61 13.41 -13.86 4.00
C ASN A 61 12.82 -15.28 4.08
N GLN A 62 11.92 -15.56 5.04
CA GLN A 62 11.23 -16.85 5.18
C GLN A 62 9.82 -16.83 4.58
N THR A 63 9.16 -15.67 4.52
CA THR A 63 7.79 -15.55 4.03
C THR A 63 7.74 -15.50 2.50
N CYS A 64 6.89 -16.34 1.89
CA CYS A 64 6.76 -16.48 0.43
C CYS A 64 6.25 -15.21 -0.30
N CYS A 65 5.65 -14.30 0.46
CA CYS A 65 5.18 -12.95 0.07
C CYS A 65 5.73 -11.90 1.05
N PRO A 66 6.94 -11.36 0.80
CA PRO A 66 7.55 -10.35 1.66
C PRO A 66 6.69 -9.07 1.77
N GLN A 67 6.50 -8.62 3.01
CA GLN A 67 5.59 -7.56 3.43
C GLN A 67 6.38 -6.29 3.79
N TYR A 68 6.74 -5.51 2.78
CA TYR A 68 7.46 -4.25 2.98
C TYR A 68 6.53 -3.22 3.60
N THR A 69 6.98 -2.54 4.65
CA THR A 69 6.25 -1.39 5.19
C THR A 69 6.28 -0.26 4.17
N ILE A 70 5.12 0.35 3.91
CA ILE A 70 4.95 1.46 2.94
C ILE A 70 4.30 2.68 3.62
N ARG A 71 4.81 3.87 3.30
CA ARG A 71 4.16 5.14 3.64
C ARG A 71 4.09 6.06 2.43
N CYS A 72 2.97 6.76 2.29
CA CYS A 72 2.84 7.92 1.42
C CYS A 72 3.35 9.18 2.15
N ARG A 73 3.69 10.23 1.40
CA ARG A 73 4.01 11.57 1.90
C ARG A 73 2.87 12.56 1.55
N PRO A 74 1.83 12.72 2.40
CA PRO A 74 0.61 13.44 2.04
C PRO A 74 0.84 14.86 1.51
N LEU A 75 1.75 15.63 2.10
CA LEU A 75 2.05 17.02 1.68
C LEU A 75 2.51 17.12 0.21
N GLN A 76 3.17 16.07 -0.30
CA GLN A 76 3.68 16.00 -1.67
C GLN A 76 2.75 15.23 -2.62
N PHE A 77 1.73 14.55 -2.09
CA PHE A 77 0.82 13.71 -2.86
C PHE A 77 0.00 14.49 -3.89
N GLN A 78 -0.14 13.94 -5.10
CA GLN A 78 -0.97 14.50 -6.15
C GLN A 78 -1.97 13.45 -6.70
N PRO A 79 -3.29 13.72 -6.69
CA PRO A 79 -4.27 12.76 -7.17
C PRO A 79 -4.10 12.45 -8.67
N SER A 80 -3.90 11.19 -9.01
CA SER A 80 -3.81 10.67 -10.38
C SER A 80 -5.14 10.80 -11.14
N LYS A 81 -5.16 10.42 -12.43
CA LYS A 81 -6.39 10.29 -13.22
C LYS A 81 -7.38 9.31 -12.59
N SER A 82 -6.91 8.19 -12.03
CA SER A 82 -7.74 7.17 -11.37
C SER A 82 -8.28 7.67 -10.02
N HIS A 83 -7.45 8.31 -9.18
CA HIS A 83 -7.92 8.97 -7.95
C HIS A 83 -9.00 10.01 -8.26
N LYS A 84 -8.78 10.85 -9.28
CA LYS A 84 -9.76 11.86 -9.75
C LYS A 84 -11.02 11.23 -10.39
N LYS A 85 -10.97 9.99 -10.89
CA LYS A 85 -12.15 9.22 -11.35
C LYS A 85 -13.00 8.77 -10.15
N VAL A 86 -12.38 8.27 -9.08
CA VAL A 86 -13.07 7.84 -7.84
C VAL A 86 -13.73 9.02 -7.13
N LEU A 87 -13.00 10.12 -6.90
CA LEU A 87 -13.55 11.32 -6.25
C LEU A 87 -14.76 11.89 -7.02
N LYS A 88 -14.68 11.98 -8.35
CA LYS A 88 -15.80 12.39 -9.20
C LYS A 88 -16.98 11.40 -9.17
N LYS A 89 -16.72 10.10 -9.01
CA LYS A 89 -17.77 9.07 -8.91
C LYS A 89 -18.55 9.26 -7.60
N MET A 90 -17.86 9.45 -6.48
CA MET A 90 -18.47 9.77 -5.18
C MET A 90 -19.28 11.07 -5.27
N LEU A 91 -18.67 12.18 -5.70
CA LEU A 91 -19.36 13.48 -5.82
C LEU A 91 -20.63 13.40 -6.68
N LYS A 92 -20.56 12.69 -7.82
CA LYS A 92 -21.69 12.50 -8.73
C LYS A 92 -22.80 11.63 -8.12
N PHE A 93 -22.43 10.60 -7.37
CA PHE A 93 -23.38 9.79 -6.61
C PHE A 93 -24.08 10.63 -5.54
N LEU A 94 -23.34 11.31 -4.65
CA LEU A 94 -23.93 12.12 -3.59
C LEU A 94 -24.84 13.23 -4.12
N ALA A 95 -24.42 13.93 -5.17
CA ALA A 95 -25.20 15.04 -5.72
C ALA A 95 -26.46 14.62 -6.51
N LYS A 96 -26.58 13.36 -6.96
CA LYS A 96 -27.62 12.96 -7.95
C LYS A 96 -28.17 11.52 -7.87
N GLY A 97 -27.65 10.67 -7.00
CA GLY A 97 -27.95 9.23 -6.98
C GLY A 97 -27.48 8.44 -8.21
N GLU A 98 -26.64 9.02 -9.08
CA GLU A 98 -26.25 8.41 -10.36
C GLU A 98 -25.24 7.26 -10.20
N VAL A 99 -25.74 6.05 -9.92
CA VAL A 99 -24.98 4.79 -9.97
C VAL A 99 -24.51 4.49 -11.41
N PRO A 100 -23.24 4.10 -11.64
CA PRO A 100 -22.76 3.71 -12.97
C PRO A 100 -23.45 2.45 -13.50
N LYS A 101 -23.93 2.49 -14.75
CA LYS A 101 -24.46 1.31 -15.46
C LYS A 101 -23.33 0.55 -16.17
N GLY A 102 -22.75 -0.43 -15.48
CA GLY A 102 -21.74 -1.35 -16.01
C GLY A 102 -20.87 -1.93 -14.90
N SER A 103 -20.69 -3.25 -14.90
CA SER A 103 -19.92 -4.11 -13.97
C SER A 103 -19.85 -3.67 -12.49
N CYS A 104 -20.52 -4.42 -11.61
CA CYS A 104 -20.36 -4.33 -10.14
C CYS A 104 -19.04 -4.97 -9.63
N GLU A 105 -18.03 -5.09 -10.49
CA GLU A 105 -16.74 -5.67 -10.15
C GLU A 105 -15.84 -4.58 -9.54
N ASP A 106 -15.15 -4.90 -8.45
CA ASP A 106 -14.26 -3.97 -7.73
C ASP A 106 -12.94 -3.81 -8.50
N GLU A 107 -13.05 -3.20 -9.68
CA GLU A 107 -11.98 -2.89 -10.64
C GLU A 107 -10.74 -2.38 -9.89
N PRO A 108 -9.69 -3.22 -9.73
CA PRO A 108 -8.51 -2.83 -8.99
C PRO A 108 -7.85 -1.65 -9.71
N MET A 109 -7.20 -0.78 -8.94
CA MET A 109 -6.40 0.31 -9.49
C MET A 109 -5.38 -0.24 -10.48
N ASP A 110 -5.65 -0.01 -11.78
CA ASP A 110 -4.95 -0.58 -12.92
C ASP A 110 -3.44 -0.53 -12.71
N SER A 111 -2.80 -1.70 -12.78
CA SER A 111 -1.36 -1.83 -12.55
C SER A 111 -0.52 -1.34 -13.73
N THR A 112 -1.13 -1.10 -14.89
CA THR A 112 -0.45 -0.57 -16.08
C THR A 112 -0.27 0.94 -15.99
N MET A 113 0.99 1.39 -16.01
CA MET A 113 1.33 2.82 -15.94
C MET A 113 1.20 3.52 -17.30
N ASP A 114 -0.01 3.59 -17.85
CA ASP A 114 -0.28 4.31 -19.10
C ASP A 114 -0.47 5.84 -18.86
N ASP A 115 0.45 6.42 -18.09
CA ASP A 115 0.56 7.87 -17.86
C ASP A 115 1.87 8.41 -18.46
N ALA A 116 1.97 8.27 -19.79
CA ALA A 116 3.09 8.75 -20.60
C ALA A 116 3.16 10.30 -20.65
N VAL A 117 3.59 10.92 -19.55
CA VAL A 117 4.03 12.31 -19.48
C VAL A 117 5.52 12.36 -19.81
N ALA A 118 5.86 12.10 -21.07
CA ALA A 118 7.15 12.49 -21.61
C ALA A 118 7.18 14.02 -21.74
N GLY A 119 7.84 14.69 -20.78
CA GLY A 119 7.90 16.16 -20.69
C GLY A 119 8.95 16.63 -19.69
N ASP A 120 10.15 16.90 -20.20
CA ASP A 120 11.15 17.83 -19.69
C ASP A 120 11.50 17.79 -18.19
N PHE A 121 12.25 16.76 -17.78
CA PHE A 121 13.18 16.86 -16.64
C PHE A 121 14.59 16.39 -17.02
N ALA A 122 15.15 17.02 -18.06
CA ALA A 122 16.46 16.69 -18.63
C ALA A 122 17.33 17.94 -18.87
N LEU A 123 17.34 18.90 -17.93
CA LEU A 123 18.10 20.15 -18.06
C LEU A 123 18.59 20.77 -16.73
N ILE A 124 18.64 20.01 -15.62
CA ILE A 124 19.29 20.44 -14.36
C ILE A 124 20.29 19.37 -13.91
N ASN A 125 21.40 19.28 -14.64
CA ASN A 125 22.72 18.87 -14.14
C ASN A 125 23.76 19.07 -15.26
N LYS A 126 24.16 20.33 -15.47
CA LYS A 126 25.35 20.68 -16.25
C LYS A 126 25.92 22.02 -15.79
N LEU A 127 26.81 21.94 -14.81
CA LEU A 127 27.85 22.93 -14.49
C LEU A 127 28.95 22.16 -13.76
N ASP A 128 30.19 22.39 -14.15
CA ASP A 128 31.27 21.42 -13.99
C ASP A 128 32.08 21.60 -12.70
N ILE A 129 32.61 20.48 -12.17
CA ILE A 129 33.99 20.41 -11.69
C ILE A 129 34.61 19.14 -12.31
N GLN A 130 35.81 19.27 -12.88
CA GLN A 130 36.55 18.20 -13.55
C GLN A 130 37.65 17.62 -12.65
N CYS A 131 37.95 16.33 -12.83
CA CYS A 131 39.29 15.71 -13.04
C CYS A 131 39.11 14.19 -12.92
N ASP A 132 39.30 13.43 -14.01
CA ASP A 132 40.56 12.78 -14.42
C ASP A 132 40.85 11.46 -13.64
N LEU A 133 41.37 10.39 -14.25
CA LEU A 133 41.98 10.25 -15.58
C LEU A 133 41.59 8.92 -16.28
N LYS A 134 41.86 8.86 -17.58
CA LYS A 134 41.96 7.65 -18.44
C LYS A 134 43.03 6.68 -17.88
N THR A 135 43.24 5.44 -18.31
CA THR A 135 42.97 4.66 -19.56
C THR A 135 43.03 3.16 -19.14
N LEU A 136 42.74 2.09 -19.90
CA LEU A 136 42.60 1.76 -21.34
C LEU A 136 41.35 0.86 -21.56
N SER A 137 41.19 0.26 -22.74
CA SER A 137 40.43 -0.99 -22.93
C SER A 137 41.29 -2.07 -23.60
N ASP A 138 40.77 -3.29 -23.65
CA ASP A 138 41.02 -4.41 -24.57
C ASP A 138 42.38 -4.53 -25.30
N ASP A 139 43.03 -5.70 -25.23
CA ASP A 139 43.19 -6.54 -26.44
C ASP A 139 43.66 -7.99 -26.17
N VAL A 140 43.64 -8.81 -27.23
CA VAL A 140 44.21 -10.16 -27.43
C VAL A 140 43.51 -11.38 -26.80
N LYS A 141 43.23 -12.34 -27.68
CA LYS A 141 42.74 -13.71 -27.44
C LYS A 141 43.80 -14.71 -27.95
N GLU A 142 43.77 -15.93 -27.42
CA GLU A 142 44.12 -17.22 -28.11
C GLU A 142 45.45 -17.93 -27.75
N SER A 143 45.38 -19.28 -27.81
CA SER A 143 46.46 -20.29 -27.75
C SER A 143 47.10 -20.65 -26.38
N LEU A 144 47.43 -21.93 -26.08
CA LEU A 144 47.01 -23.22 -26.69
C LEU A 144 47.17 -24.41 -25.68
N GLU A 145 46.62 -25.56 -26.07
CA GLU A 145 46.39 -26.87 -25.40
C GLU A 145 47.52 -27.60 -24.64
N SER A 146 47.12 -28.51 -23.74
CA SER A 146 47.59 -29.94 -23.64
C SER A 146 46.96 -30.66 -22.41
N GLU A 147 46.73 -31.99 -22.35
CA GLU A 147 46.38 -33.03 -23.36
C GLU A 147 45.88 -34.32 -22.60
N GLY A 148 45.22 -35.29 -23.27
CA GLY A 148 44.89 -36.63 -22.71
C GLY A 148 43.47 -36.82 -22.12
N LYS A 149 42.50 -37.54 -22.74
CA LYS A 149 42.37 -39.01 -23.00
C LYS A 149 42.02 -39.80 -21.72
N ASN A 150 41.12 -40.80 -21.67
CA ASN A 150 40.28 -41.55 -22.64
C ASN A 150 39.15 -42.30 -21.84
N SER A 151 38.05 -42.93 -22.34
CA SER A 151 37.50 -43.15 -23.69
C SER A 151 35.98 -43.57 -23.67
N LYS A 152 35.52 -44.22 -24.76
CA LYS A 152 34.27 -44.98 -25.10
C LYS A 152 33.51 -45.70 -23.95
N LYS A 153 32.16 -45.84 -23.90
CA LYS A 153 31.05 -46.03 -24.89
C LYS A 153 30.77 -47.51 -25.27
N GLU A 154 29.64 -48.08 -24.81
CA GLU A 154 28.78 -49.04 -25.55
C GLU A 154 27.44 -49.37 -24.84
N GLU A 155 26.49 -49.90 -25.63
CA GLU A 155 25.10 -50.40 -25.35
C GLU A 155 24.80 -51.45 -26.46
N PRO A 156 23.67 -52.22 -26.54
CA PRO A 156 22.51 -52.36 -25.64
C PRO A 156 22.12 -53.84 -25.34
N HIS A 157 21.00 -54.09 -24.64
CA HIS A 157 20.02 -55.13 -25.07
C HIS A 157 18.63 -55.06 -24.40
N GLU A 158 17.61 -55.54 -25.11
CA GLU A 158 16.19 -55.68 -24.69
C GLU A 158 15.89 -57.05 -24.03
N LEU A 159 14.76 -57.21 -23.30
CA LEU A 159 13.58 -58.00 -23.77
C LEU A 159 12.40 -58.22 -22.77
N LEU A 160 11.25 -58.63 -23.33
CA LEU A 160 10.11 -59.41 -22.78
C LEU A 160 9.02 -58.77 -21.88
N GLN A 161 8.07 -58.13 -22.59
CA GLN A 161 6.61 -58.40 -22.61
C GLN A 161 5.93 -59.36 -21.59
N ALA A 162 4.70 -59.00 -21.20
CA ALA A 162 3.53 -59.89 -21.16
C ALA A 162 2.22 -59.10 -21.42
N HIS A 163 1.17 -59.75 -21.94
CA HIS A 163 -0.15 -59.20 -22.29
C HIS A 163 -1.24 -59.92 -21.47
N ASP A 164 -2.43 -59.32 -21.27
CA ASP A 164 -3.68 -60.03 -21.56
C ASP A 164 -4.90 -59.09 -21.78
N SER A 165 -6.02 -59.62 -22.29
CA SER A 165 -7.05 -58.83 -23.03
C SER A 165 -8.51 -59.35 -22.91
N ILE A 166 -9.48 -58.52 -23.37
CA ILE A 166 -10.91 -58.86 -23.72
C ILE A 166 -11.89 -59.04 -22.52
N GLY A 167 -13.15 -58.56 -22.54
CA GLY A 167 -13.85 -57.65 -23.49
C GLY A 167 -15.40 -57.64 -23.36
N GLU A 168 -16.06 -56.73 -24.11
CA GLU A 168 -17.53 -56.66 -24.40
C GLU A 168 -18.51 -56.30 -23.22
N LYS A 169 -19.73 -55.71 -23.41
CA LYS A 169 -20.49 -55.27 -24.61
C LYS A 169 -21.56 -54.17 -24.31
N LEU A 170 -21.80 -53.29 -25.31
CA LEU A 170 -23.05 -52.56 -25.69
C LEU A 170 -23.95 -51.81 -24.66
N GLY A 171 -24.28 -50.54 -25.00
CA GLY A 171 -25.42 -49.77 -24.46
C GLY A 171 -25.57 -48.39 -25.16
N SER A 172 -26.74 -48.08 -25.73
CA SER A 172 -26.97 -46.98 -26.70
C SER A 172 -27.32 -45.60 -26.10
N GLY A 173 -26.86 -44.51 -26.73
CA GLY A 173 -27.39 -43.15 -26.50
C GLY A 173 -26.69 -42.05 -27.34
N GLU A 174 -27.47 -41.28 -28.12
CA GLU A 174 -27.05 -40.15 -28.98
C GLU A 174 -27.86 -38.88 -28.59
N PRO A 175 -27.57 -37.65 -29.09
CA PRO A 175 -26.46 -37.20 -29.94
C PRO A 175 -25.81 -35.84 -29.53
N SER A 176 -24.93 -35.35 -30.42
CA SER A 176 -24.54 -33.94 -30.66
C SER A 176 -23.46 -33.26 -29.81
N HIS A 177 -22.33 -32.93 -30.46
CA HIS A 177 -21.98 -31.55 -30.84
C HIS A 177 -20.89 -31.56 -31.94
N SER A 178 -20.87 -30.56 -32.83
CA SER A 178 -20.06 -30.60 -34.07
C SER A 178 -18.71 -29.87 -33.96
N VAL A 179 -17.62 -30.60 -34.22
CA VAL A 179 -16.27 -30.03 -34.38
C VAL A 179 -16.18 -29.31 -35.73
N LYS A 180 -15.89 -28.01 -35.73
CA LYS A 180 -15.62 -27.25 -36.95
C LYS A 180 -14.11 -27.07 -37.15
N VAL A 181 -13.61 -27.60 -38.27
CA VAL A 181 -12.22 -27.46 -38.74
C VAL A 181 -11.90 -26.00 -39.02
N HIS A 182 -10.71 -25.54 -38.59
CA HIS A 182 -10.18 -24.23 -38.96
C HIS A 182 -9.87 -24.17 -40.46
N THR A 183 -10.62 -23.35 -41.20
CA THR A 183 -10.29 -23.00 -42.60
C THR A 183 -9.40 -21.77 -42.66
N VAL A 184 -8.33 -21.86 -43.45
CA VAL A 184 -7.41 -20.74 -43.69
C VAL A 184 -8.08 -19.67 -44.56
N PRO A 185 -8.03 -18.37 -44.19
CA PRO A 185 -8.59 -17.30 -45.01
C PRO A 185 -7.87 -17.16 -46.37
N LYS A 186 -8.64 -16.98 -47.45
CA LYS A 186 -8.07 -16.64 -48.77
C LYS A 186 -7.54 -15.19 -48.76
N PRO A 187 -6.40 -14.88 -49.41
CA PRO A 187 -5.91 -13.51 -49.52
C PRO A 187 -6.92 -12.59 -50.24
N GLY A 188 -7.32 -11.51 -49.58
CA GLY A 188 -8.07 -10.43 -50.22
C GLY A 188 -7.16 -9.61 -51.15
N LYS A 189 -7.74 -9.01 -52.20
CA LYS A 189 -7.01 -8.04 -53.03
C LYS A 189 -6.56 -6.85 -52.16
N GLY A 190 -5.33 -6.38 -52.40
CA GLY A 190 -4.73 -5.27 -51.66
C GLY A 190 -5.48 -3.95 -51.81
N ALA A 191 -5.05 -2.94 -51.03
CA ALA A 191 -5.73 -1.65 -50.95
C ALA A 191 -5.88 -0.96 -52.32
N ASP A 192 -7.07 -0.43 -52.57
CA ASP A 192 -7.42 0.32 -53.78
C ASP A 192 -6.65 1.65 -53.84
N LEU A 193 -5.63 1.69 -54.69
CA LEU A 193 -4.72 2.84 -54.86
C LEU A 193 -5.40 4.08 -55.44
N SER A 194 -6.66 3.99 -55.92
CA SER A 194 -7.41 5.16 -56.40
C SER A 194 -8.04 5.99 -55.26
N LYS A 195 -8.02 5.49 -54.02
CA LYS A 195 -8.64 6.15 -52.85
C LYS A 195 -7.59 6.82 -51.96
N PRO A 196 -7.78 8.09 -51.55
CA PRO A 196 -6.83 8.77 -50.66
C PRO A 196 -6.82 8.10 -49.27
N PRO A 197 -5.65 7.96 -48.62
CA PRO A 197 -5.56 7.33 -47.30
C PRO A 197 -6.42 8.02 -46.24
N CYS A 198 -7.23 7.23 -45.53
CA CYS A 198 -8.04 7.72 -44.40
C CYS A 198 -7.13 8.21 -43.25
N ARG A 199 -6.88 9.52 -43.20
CA ARG A 199 -6.12 10.19 -42.11
C ARG A 199 -6.70 9.80 -40.74
N LYS A 200 -5.84 9.47 -39.77
CA LYS A 200 -6.29 9.03 -38.44
C LYS A 200 -6.98 10.19 -37.75
N ALA A 201 -8.10 9.95 -37.07
CA ALA A 201 -8.91 11.01 -36.44
C ALA A 201 -8.20 11.80 -35.30
N LYS A 202 -6.97 11.41 -34.94
CA LYS A 202 -6.05 12.15 -34.04
C LYS A 202 -5.31 13.29 -34.78
N GLU A 203 -5.03 13.11 -36.08
CA GLU A 203 -4.28 14.05 -36.93
C GLU A 203 -5.17 15.21 -37.36
N ILE A 204 -6.38 14.93 -37.87
CA ILE A 204 -7.39 15.94 -38.23
C ILE A 204 -7.71 16.87 -37.04
N ARG A 205 -7.68 16.34 -35.80
CA ARG A 205 -7.83 17.13 -34.57
C ARG A 205 -6.61 18.01 -34.26
N LYS A 206 -5.37 17.54 -34.49
CA LYS A 206 -4.15 18.37 -34.39
C LYS A 206 -4.17 19.49 -35.44
N GLU A 207 -4.51 19.16 -36.68
CA GLU A 207 -4.56 20.06 -37.84
C GLU A 207 -5.56 21.21 -37.61
N ARG A 208 -6.80 20.89 -37.21
CA ARG A 208 -7.81 21.90 -36.81
C ARG A 208 -7.36 22.77 -35.63
N LYS A 209 -6.61 22.22 -34.66
CA LYS A 209 -6.06 23.00 -33.52
C LYS A 209 -4.93 23.94 -33.96
N ARG A 210 -4.11 23.55 -34.95
CA ARG A 210 -3.07 24.41 -35.55
C ARG A 210 -3.70 25.55 -36.35
N LEU A 211 -4.68 25.25 -37.19
CA LEU A 211 -5.42 26.24 -38.00
C LEU A 211 -6.09 27.31 -37.11
N LYS A 212 -6.81 26.91 -36.05
CA LYS A 212 -7.39 27.86 -35.10
C LYS A 212 -6.36 28.76 -34.42
N ARG A 213 -5.14 28.26 -34.16
CA ARG A 213 -4.07 29.06 -33.54
C ARG A 213 -3.44 30.06 -34.51
N MET A 214 -3.44 29.76 -35.82
CA MET A 214 -2.96 30.70 -36.84
C MET A 214 -4.01 31.78 -37.17
N GLN A 215 -5.30 31.44 -37.15
CA GLN A 215 -6.40 32.40 -37.34
C GLN A 215 -6.56 33.41 -36.18
N GLN A 216 -5.83 33.25 -35.07
CA GLN A 216 -5.90 34.15 -33.91
C GLN A 216 -4.89 35.31 -33.93
N ASN A 217 -3.94 35.34 -34.88
CA ASN A 217 -3.00 36.46 -35.07
C ASN A 217 -2.97 36.96 -36.54
N PRO A 218 -3.89 37.85 -36.96
CA PRO A 218 -3.68 38.76 -38.07
C PRO A 218 -3.11 40.10 -37.58
N ALA A 219 -2.13 40.63 -38.32
CA ALA A 219 -1.45 41.92 -38.11
C ALA A 219 -0.66 42.09 -36.79
N GLY A 220 0.52 42.67 -36.93
CA GLY A 220 1.27 43.34 -35.87
C GLY A 220 2.15 44.39 -36.53
N GLU A 221 2.20 45.59 -35.95
CA GLU A 221 3.14 46.63 -36.33
C GLU A 221 3.44 47.53 -35.11
N LEU A 222 4.39 48.45 -35.24
CA LEU A 222 5.10 49.08 -34.11
C LEU A 222 4.33 50.26 -33.47
N GLU A 223 4.59 50.54 -32.19
CA GLU A 223 5.36 51.72 -31.72
C GLU A 223 5.22 52.00 -30.20
N GLY A 224 6.13 52.83 -29.65
CA GLY A 224 5.72 53.98 -28.80
C GLY A 224 5.48 53.82 -27.29
N PHE A 225 6.57 53.91 -26.51
CA PHE A 225 6.71 54.57 -25.19
C PHE A 225 5.48 55.06 -24.34
N GLN A 226 5.44 54.58 -23.08
CA GLN A 226 5.23 55.31 -21.80
C GLN A 226 3.91 56.03 -21.39
N ALA A 227 3.83 56.26 -20.07
CA ALA A 227 3.00 57.20 -19.29
C ALA A 227 1.70 56.67 -18.63
N GLN A 228 1.20 57.43 -17.63
CA GLN A 228 0.29 56.99 -16.57
C GLN A 228 -1.18 57.39 -16.81
N GLY A 229 -2.13 56.61 -16.28
CA GLY A 229 -3.55 56.99 -16.22
C GLY A 229 -4.48 55.98 -15.53
N HIS A 230 -5.08 56.40 -14.41
CA HIS A 230 -6.35 55.90 -13.88
C HIS A 230 -7.39 57.04 -14.02
N PRO A 231 -8.73 56.81 -13.93
CA PRO A 231 -9.48 55.57 -13.68
C PRO A 231 -10.54 55.35 -14.80
N PRO A 232 -11.77 54.89 -14.53
CA PRO A 232 -12.21 53.66 -13.88
C PRO A 232 -12.76 52.65 -14.91
N SER A 233 -12.96 51.38 -14.55
CA SER A 233 -13.76 50.46 -15.39
C SER A 233 -14.50 49.38 -14.59
N LEU A 234 -15.79 49.24 -14.91
CA LEU A 234 -16.63 48.13 -14.51
C LEU A 234 -16.23 46.88 -15.30
N PHE A 235 -15.44 46.00 -14.70
CA PHE A 235 -15.23 44.64 -15.20
C PHE A 235 -15.76 43.60 -14.21
N PRO A 236 -16.49 42.57 -14.67
CA PRO A 236 -16.83 41.43 -13.82
C PRO A 236 -15.55 40.75 -13.33
N PRO A 237 -15.59 40.05 -12.18
CA PRO A 237 -14.40 39.43 -11.60
C PRO A 237 -13.71 38.52 -12.61
N LYS A 238 -12.42 38.78 -12.85
CA LYS A 238 -11.59 38.00 -13.80
C LYS A 238 -11.72 36.52 -13.48
N ALA A 239 -11.94 35.70 -14.51
CA ALA A 239 -12.18 34.27 -14.37
C ALA A 239 -11.14 33.62 -13.44
N LYS A 240 -11.58 32.75 -12.53
CA LYS A 240 -10.71 32.08 -11.56
C LYS A 240 -9.48 31.52 -12.26
N SER A 241 -8.29 31.82 -11.70
CA SER A 241 -7.03 31.30 -12.24
C SER A 241 -7.13 29.80 -12.45
N ASN A 242 -6.62 29.30 -13.58
CA ASN A 242 -6.85 27.93 -14.06
C ASN A 242 -5.97 26.90 -13.34
N GLN A 243 -5.85 27.05 -12.02
CA GLN A 243 -5.13 26.15 -11.12
C GLN A 243 -5.85 24.80 -11.03
N PRO A 244 -5.11 23.68 -10.91
CA PRO A 244 -5.72 22.39 -10.62
C PRO A 244 -6.36 22.43 -9.22
N LYS A 245 -7.60 21.96 -9.10
CA LYS A 245 -8.21 21.66 -7.80
C LYS A 245 -7.29 20.80 -6.95
N SER A 246 -7.16 21.15 -5.67
CA SER A 246 -6.48 20.35 -4.64
C SER A 246 -7.22 19.03 -4.39
N LEU A 247 -6.68 18.19 -3.50
CA LEU A 247 -7.37 16.98 -3.05
C LEU A 247 -8.57 17.35 -2.17
N GLU A 248 -8.41 18.41 -1.40
CA GLU A 248 -9.34 18.99 -0.45
C GLU A 248 -10.53 19.60 -1.20
N ASP A 249 -10.28 20.37 -2.27
CA ASP A 249 -11.30 20.89 -3.22
C ASP A 249 -12.11 19.80 -3.95
N LEU A 250 -11.67 18.53 -3.89
CA LEU A 250 -12.32 17.37 -4.52
C LEU A 250 -12.98 16.43 -3.49
N ILE A 251 -12.72 16.63 -2.19
CA ILE A 251 -13.27 15.84 -1.07
C ILE A 251 -14.32 16.64 -0.31
N PHE A 252 -14.10 17.94 -0.12
CA PHE A 252 -14.94 18.86 0.65
C PHE A 252 -15.73 19.83 -0.27
N GLU A 253 -15.87 19.49 -1.56
CA GLU A 253 -16.69 20.26 -2.49
C GLU A 253 -18.15 20.30 -2.02
N SER A 254 -18.66 21.51 -1.74
CA SER A 254 -20.01 21.71 -1.21
C SER A 254 -21.06 21.13 -2.16
N LEU A 255 -21.86 20.19 -1.65
CA LEU A 255 -22.98 19.61 -2.38
C LEU A 255 -24.10 20.65 -2.56
N PRO A 256 -24.89 20.57 -3.65
CA PRO A 256 -26.12 21.35 -3.79
C PRO A 256 -27.12 21.09 -2.66
N GLU A 257 -27.97 22.06 -2.35
CA GLU A 257 -29.05 21.93 -1.34
C GLU A 257 -30.02 20.79 -1.67
N ASN A 258 -30.17 20.45 -2.95
CA ASN A 258 -30.99 19.36 -3.46
C ASN A 258 -30.20 18.07 -3.80
N ALA A 259 -29.03 17.87 -3.17
CA ALA A 259 -28.25 16.64 -3.33
C ALA A 259 -29.04 15.40 -2.86
N SER A 260 -28.88 14.30 -3.59
CA SER A 260 -29.66 13.07 -3.36
C SER A 260 -29.24 12.27 -2.13
N HIS A 261 -27.98 12.41 -1.69
CA HIS A 261 -27.46 11.72 -0.50
C HIS A 261 -26.53 12.62 0.31
N LYS A 262 -26.58 12.47 1.63
CA LYS A 262 -25.71 13.14 2.60
C LYS A 262 -24.64 12.17 3.10
N LEU A 263 -23.37 12.48 2.85
CA LEU A 263 -22.23 11.77 3.45
C LEU A 263 -21.66 12.57 4.62
N GLU A 264 -21.72 12.00 5.81
CA GLU A 264 -20.97 12.44 6.99
C GLU A 264 -19.77 11.50 7.18
N VAL A 265 -18.64 12.03 7.63
CA VAL A 265 -17.48 11.21 8.05
C VAL A 265 -17.08 11.65 9.44
N ARG A 266 -17.07 10.71 10.39
CA ARG A 266 -16.86 10.94 11.82
C ARG A 266 -15.61 10.22 12.27
N LEU A 267 -14.86 10.81 13.21
CA LEU A 267 -13.68 10.20 13.81
C LEU A 267 -14.01 9.80 15.24
N VAL A 268 -14.25 8.51 15.46
CA VAL A 268 -14.75 7.97 16.73
C VAL A 268 -13.63 7.23 17.45
N PRO A 269 -13.29 7.55 18.72
CA PRO A 269 -12.28 6.80 19.47
C PRO A 269 -12.65 5.32 19.57
N ALA A 270 -11.68 4.41 19.36
CA ALA A 270 -11.91 2.97 19.43
C ALA A 270 -11.94 2.48 20.89
N SER A 271 -12.92 2.95 21.67
CA SER A 271 -13.04 2.71 23.11
C SER A 271 -14.47 2.35 23.53
N PHE A 272 -14.60 1.28 24.32
CA PHE A 272 -15.86 0.92 24.97
C PHE A 272 -16.23 1.84 26.16
N GLU A 273 -15.52 2.95 26.34
CA GLU A 273 -15.93 4.04 27.25
C GLU A 273 -16.63 5.17 26.48
N ASP A 274 -16.32 5.36 25.19
CA ASP A 274 -16.86 6.43 24.36
C ASP A 274 -18.36 6.24 24.00
N PRO A 275 -19.21 7.28 24.13
CA PRO A 275 -20.64 7.18 23.80
C PRO A 275 -20.97 6.95 22.31
N GLU A 276 -20.23 7.56 21.39
CA GLU A 276 -20.48 7.39 19.95
C GLU A 276 -20.00 6.02 19.47
N PHE A 277 -18.87 5.52 20.00
CA PHE A 277 -18.40 4.16 19.76
C PHE A 277 -19.44 3.13 20.23
N LYS A 278 -19.97 3.29 21.45
CA LYS A 278 -21.05 2.43 21.98
C LYS A 278 -22.29 2.43 21.10
N SER A 279 -22.75 3.60 20.65
CA SER A 279 -24.00 3.73 19.88
C SER A 279 -23.86 3.21 18.45
N SER A 280 -22.69 3.39 17.83
CA SER A 280 -22.39 2.93 16.47
C SER A 280 -21.99 1.45 16.40
N PHE A 281 -21.49 0.86 17.50
CA PHE A 281 -20.93 -0.50 17.55
C PHE A 281 -21.78 -1.55 16.82
N SER A 282 -23.10 -1.58 17.06
CA SER A 282 -23.94 -2.64 16.51
C SER A 282 -24.06 -2.56 14.98
N GLN A 283 -24.20 -1.35 14.42
CA GLN A 283 -24.21 -1.16 12.97
C GLN A 283 -22.83 -1.47 12.37
N SER A 284 -21.77 -1.03 13.06
CA SER A 284 -20.38 -1.27 12.68
C SER A 284 -20.04 -2.78 12.66
N PHE A 285 -20.56 -3.55 13.62
CA PHE A 285 -20.41 -5.01 13.63
C PHE A 285 -21.19 -5.67 12.49
N SER A 286 -22.45 -5.29 12.26
CA SER A 286 -23.23 -5.83 11.12
C SER A 286 -22.59 -5.52 9.76
N LEU A 287 -21.98 -4.34 9.62
CA LEU A 287 -21.20 -3.95 8.44
C LEU A 287 -19.95 -4.84 8.27
N TYR A 288 -19.22 -5.12 9.36
CA TYR A 288 -18.07 -6.02 9.34
C TYR A 288 -18.45 -7.44 8.91
N VAL A 289 -19.52 -8.02 9.46
CA VAL A 289 -20.01 -9.36 9.07
C VAL A 289 -20.39 -9.38 7.58
N LYS A 290 -21.13 -8.38 7.10
CA LYS A 290 -21.49 -8.28 5.68
C LYS A 290 -20.26 -8.22 4.77
N TYR A 291 -19.21 -7.51 5.20
CA TYR A 291 -17.96 -7.41 4.46
C TYR A 291 -17.18 -8.73 4.43
N GLN A 292 -17.00 -9.42 5.56
CA GLN A 292 -16.26 -10.70 5.60
C GLN A 292 -16.92 -11.75 4.69
N VAL A 293 -18.23 -11.98 4.87
CA VAL A 293 -19.00 -12.98 4.11
C VAL A 293 -18.95 -12.72 2.60
N ALA A 294 -19.00 -11.44 2.18
CA ALA A 294 -19.01 -11.09 0.76
C ALA A 294 -17.62 -11.01 0.09
N ILE A 295 -16.58 -10.59 0.82
CA ILE A 295 -15.26 -10.24 0.25
C ILE A 295 -14.17 -11.26 0.63
N HIS A 296 -14.27 -11.85 1.82
CA HIS A 296 -13.34 -12.87 2.32
C HIS A 296 -13.89 -14.31 2.19
N GLN A 297 -15.22 -14.47 2.08
CA GLN A 297 -15.94 -15.75 2.00
C GLN A 297 -15.94 -16.55 3.32
N ASP A 298 -15.61 -15.90 4.43
CA ASP A 298 -15.72 -16.41 5.80
C ASP A 298 -17.16 -16.81 6.12
N LEU A 299 -17.37 -17.82 6.98
CA LEU A 299 -18.71 -18.20 7.41
C LEU A 299 -19.28 -17.15 8.39
N PRO A 300 -20.61 -16.86 8.36
CA PRO A 300 -21.22 -15.90 9.29
C PRO A 300 -20.97 -16.21 10.77
N ASP A 301 -20.90 -17.49 11.13
CA ASP A 301 -20.67 -17.95 12.51
C ASP A 301 -19.19 -17.80 12.94
N GLU A 302 -18.26 -17.71 12.00
CA GLU A 302 -16.84 -17.41 12.25
C GLU A 302 -16.61 -15.90 12.43
N CYS A 303 -17.51 -15.06 11.90
CA CYS A 303 -17.47 -13.60 11.98
C CYS A 303 -17.94 -13.06 13.35
N GLY A 304 -17.53 -13.70 14.44
CA GLY A 304 -18.04 -13.47 15.80
C GLY A 304 -17.83 -12.05 16.34
N LYS A 305 -18.72 -11.63 17.25
CA LYS A 305 -18.59 -10.34 17.96
C LYS A 305 -17.29 -10.25 18.78
N THR A 306 -16.81 -11.38 19.29
CA THR A 306 -15.53 -11.50 20.01
C THR A 306 -14.34 -11.26 19.07
N GLU A 307 -14.39 -11.81 17.86
CA GLU A 307 -13.37 -11.71 16.82
C GLU A 307 -13.27 -10.27 16.32
N PHE A 308 -14.39 -9.65 15.96
CA PHE A 308 -14.49 -8.23 15.62
C PHE A 308 -13.96 -7.32 16.74
N THR A 309 -14.35 -7.61 17.99
CA THR A 309 -13.88 -6.86 19.16
C THR A 309 -12.36 -6.99 19.32
N ARG A 310 -11.84 -8.23 19.34
CA ARG A 310 -10.42 -8.55 19.51
C ARG A 310 -9.55 -8.00 18.38
N PHE A 311 -10.05 -7.95 17.15
CA PHE A 311 -9.27 -7.57 15.96
C PHE A 311 -9.29 -6.05 15.70
N LEU A 312 -10.46 -5.41 15.82
CA LEU A 312 -10.70 -4.03 15.36
C LEU A 312 -11.09 -3.03 16.45
N CYS A 313 -11.53 -3.48 17.63
CA CYS A 313 -12.01 -2.60 18.70
C CYS A 313 -11.02 -2.51 19.88
N SER A 314 -10.40 -3.62 20.26
CA SER A 314 -9.48 -3.70 21.40
C SER A 314 -8.07 -3.22 21.03
N SER A 315 -7.76 -1.95 21.29
CA SER A 315 -6.39 -1.42 21.14
C SER A 315 -5.51 -1.70 22.37
N PRO A 316 -4.18 -1.90 22.20
CA PRO A 316 -3.21 -1.77 23.26
C PRO A 316 -2.73 -0.32 23.44
N LEU A 317 -3.06 0.58 22.51
CA LEU A 317 -2.59 1.98 22.54
C LEU A 317 -3.34 2.74 23.65
N GLU A 318 -2.57 3.26 24.60
CA GLU A 318 -3.05 4.26 25.54
C GLU A 318 -3.35 5.56 24.78
N ALA A 319 -4.50 6.20 25.05
CA ALA A 319 -4.86 7.44 24.38
C ALA A 319 -4.12 8.64 25.00
N GLU A 320 -3.56 9.53 24.16
CA GLU A 320 -2.69 10.62 24.59
C GLU A 320 -3.10 11.96 23.95
N THR A 321 -3.42 12.96 24.76
CA THR A 321 -3.83 14.32 24.33
C THR A 321 -2.84 15.41 24.80
N PRO A 322 -1.56 15.37 24.37
CA PRO A 322 -0.58 16.38 24.77
C PRO A 322 -0.90 17.75 24.14
N PRO A 323 -0.53 18.89 24.77
CA PRO A 323 -0.86 20.24 24.27
C PRO A 323 -0.32 20.61 22.87
N THR A 324 0.61 19.83 22.33
CA THR A 324 1.21 19.99 20.98
C THR A 324 0.77 18.91 19.98
N GLY A 325 -0.13 18.01 20.40
CA GLY A 325 -0.73 16.99 19.55
C GLY A 325 -1.96 17.50 18.79
N PRO A 326 -2.60 16.63 17.99
CA PRO A 326 -3.84 16.96 17.29
C PRO A 326 -5.03 17.04 18.26
N ASP A 327 -6.05 17.85 17.92
CA ASP A 327 -7.25 18.05 18.77
C ASP A 327 -7.95 16.74 19.19
N CYS A 328 -7.91 15.72 18.32
CA CYS A 328 -8.52 14.41 18.55
C CYS A 328 -7.67 13.48 19.44
N GLY A 329 -6.43 13.88 19.76
CA GLY A 329 -5.45 13.04 20.44
C GLY A 329 -4.81 11.98 19.54
N TYR A 330 -3.81 11.30 20.12
CA TYR A 330 -3.21 10.10 19.58
C TYR A 330 -3.88 8.84 20.16
N GLY A 331 -3.82 7.74 19.43
CA GLY A 331 -4.44 6.46 19.81
C GLY A 331 -5.13 5.80 18.61
N SER A 332 -6.12 4.96 18.88
CA SER A 332 -6.87 4.22 17.86
C SER A 332 -8.28 4.76 17.64
N PHE A 333 -8.69 4.84 16.39
CA PHE A 333 -9.96 5.44 15.97
C PHE A 333 -10.64 4.62 14.88
N HIS A 334 -11.98 4.71 14.84
CA HIS A 334 -12.80 4.29 13.71
C HIS A 334 -13.21 5.56 12.96
N GLN A 335 -12.67 5.73 11.75
CA GLN A 335 -13.14 6.74 10.80
C GLN A 335 -14.39 6.19 10.10
N GLN A 336 -15.56 6.59 10.59
CA GLN A 336 -16.86 6.06 10.19
C GLN A 336 -17.48 6.89 9.06
N TYR A 337 -17.97 6.22 8.02
CA TYR A 337 -18.60 6.83 6.85
C TYR A 337 -20.10 6.59 6.90
N TRP A 338 -20.86 7.65 7.13
CA TRP A 338 -22.30 7.62 7.32
C TRP A 338 -23.00 8.22 6.10
N LEU A 339 -23.72 7.39 5.34
CA LEU A 339 -24.55 7.81 4.21
C LEU A 339 -26.02 7.78 4.65
N ASP A 340 -26.70 8.93 4.57
CA ASP A 340 -28.14 9.08 4.89
C ASP A 340 -28.53 8.51 6.26
N GLY A 341 -27.62 8.58 7.24
CA GLY A 341 -27.82 8.07 8.60
C GLY A 341 -27.50 6.58 8.81
N LYS A 342 -27.02 5.86 7.78
CA LYS A 342 -26.51 4.48 7.86
C LYS A 342 -24.99 4.45 7.68
N ILE A 343 -24.29 3.66 8.48
CA ILE A 343 -22.84 3.42 8.28
C ILE A 343 -22.60 2.53 7.04
N ILE A 344 -21.72 2.96 6.12
CA ILE A 344 -21.40 2.26 4.86
C ILE A 344 -19.91 1.89 4.72
N ALA A 345 -19.02 2.48 5.51
CA ALA A 345 -17.62 2.07 5.62
C ALA A 345 -17.03 2.47 6.96
N VAL A 346 -16.00 1.75 7.41
CA VAL A 346 -15.18 2.12 8.57
C VAL A 346 -13.72 1.85 8.28
N GLY A 347 -12.92 2.91 8.27
CA GLY A 347 -11.46 2.82 8.32
C GLY A 347 -11.02 2.73 9.78
N VAL A 348 -10.37 1.63 10.17
CA VAL A 348 -9.73 1.49 11.48
C VAL A 348 -8.32 2.03 11.35
N ILE A 349 -8.03 3.12 12.05
CA ILE A 349 -6.77 3.87 11.92
C ILE A 349 -6.14 4.11 13.29
N ASP A 350 -4.82 4.17 13.33
CA ASP A 350 -4.06 4.71 14.45
C ASP A 350 -3.55 6.12 14.09
N ILE A 351 -3.70 7.06 15.02
CA ILE A 351 -3.12 8.41 14.93
C ILE A 351 -1.93 8.43 15.89
N LEU A 352 -0.73 8.64 15.36
CA LEU A 352 0.55 8.48 16.04
C LEU A 352 1.42 9.75 15.84
N PRO A 353 2.48 9.96 16.64
CA PRO A 353 3.29 11.18 16.61
C PRO A 353 3.78 11.62 15.21
N ASN A 354 4.12 10.67 14.31
CA ASN A 354 4.64 10.99 12.99
C ASN A 354 3.67 10.65 11.84
N CYS A 355 2.57 9.92 12.07
CA CYS A 355 1.68 9.48 11.01
C CYS A 355 0.22 9.17 11.40
N VAL A 356 -0.65 9.15 10.39
CA VAL A 356 -1.86 8.31 10.41
C VAL A 356 -1.50 6.96 9.80
N SER A 357 -1.91 5.86 10.44
CA SER A 357 -1.63 4.48 9.99
C SER A 357 -2.92 3.69 9.81
N SER A 358 -3.23 3.24 8.59
CA SER A 358 -4.38 2.38 8.33
C SER A 358 -4.12 0.96 8.85
N VAL A 359 -5.00 0.49 9.73
CA VAL A 359 -4.96 -0.86 10.30
C VAL A 359 -5.81 -1.82 9.45
N TYR A 360 -7.06 -1.43 9.17
CA TYR A 360 -8.02 -2.23 8.42
C TYR A 360 -9.14 -1.37 7.83
N LEU A 361 -9.81 -1.84 6.78
CA LEU A 361 -10.99 -1.20 6.20
C LEU A 361 -12.04 -2.28 5.91
N TYR A 362 -13.29 -1.98 6.23
CA TYR A 362 -14.45 -2.77 5.83
C TYR A 362 -15.58 -1.84 5.40
N TYR A 363 -16.39 -2.28 4.43
CA TYR A 363 -17.41 -1.45 3.80
C TYR A 363 -18.60 -2.28 3.33
N ASP A 364 -19.72 -1.61 3.04
CA ASP A 364 -20.94 -2.26 2.56
C ASP A 364 -20.78 -2.62 1.07
N PRO A 365 -20.78 -3.91 0.70
CA PRO A 365 -20.53 -4.35 -0.68
C PRO A 365 -21.51 -3.78 -1.71
N ASP A 366 -22.72 -3.35 -1.31
CA ASP A 366 -23.69 -2.71 -2.21
C ASP A 366 -23.16 -1.39 -2.79
N TYR A 367 -22.15 -0.81 -2.13
CA TYR A 367 -21.47 0.43 -2.51
C TYR A 367 -20.05 0.18 -3.07
N SER A 368 -19.69 -1.07 -3.41
CA SER A 368 -18.42 -1.42 -4.09
C SER A 368 -18.18 -0.55 -5.32
N PHE A 369 -19.25 -0.22 -6.06
CA PHE A 369 -19.20 0.66 -7.21
C PHE A 369 -18.59 2.04 -6.90
N LEU A 370 -18.58 2.53 -5.66
CA LEU A 370 -17.91 3.78 -5.25
C LEU A 370 -16.39 3.65 -5.11
N SER A 371 -15.84 2.43 -5.16
CA SER A 371 -14.42 2.12 -4.97
C SER A 371 -13.90 2.60 -3.61
N LEU A 372 -14.62 2.21 -2.55
CA LEU A 372 -14.48 2.79 -1.20
C LEU A 372 -13.07 2.64 -0.60
N GLY A 373 -12.32 1.58 -0.96
CA GLY A 373 -10.91 1.44 -0.55
C GLY A 373 -9.95 2.48 -1.14
N VAL A 374 -10.26 3.03 -2.32
CA VAL A 374 -9.52 4.18 -2.89
C VAL A 374 -10.05 5.49 -2.31
N TYR A 375 -11.36 5.59 -2.05
CA TYR A 375 -11.94 6.78 -1.44
C TYR A 375 -11.43 7.01 -0.01
N SER A 376 -11.39 5.97 0.84
CA SER A 376 -10.89 6.09 2.22
C SER A 376 -9.41 6.44 2.26
N ALA A 377 -8.57 5.82 1.42
CA ALA A 377 -7.15 6.18 1.35
C ALA A 377 -6.93 7.65 0.96
N LEU A 378 -7.76 8.19 0.04
CA LEU A 378 -7.72 9.62 -0.32
C LEU A 378 -8.21 10.53 0.82
N ARG A 379 -9.19 10.08 1.61
CA ARG A 379 -9.67 10.78 2.81
C ARG A 379 -8.63 10.76 3.93
N GLU A 380 -7.96 9.64 4.16
CA GLU A 380 -6.91 9.49 5.17
C GLU A 380 -5.68 10.33 4.82
N ILE A 381 -5.31 10.45 3.53
CA ILE A 381 -4.28 11.41 3.05
C ILE A 381 -4.69 12.86 3.33
N ALA A 382 -5.92 13.27 2.99
CA ALA A 382 -6.41 14.63 3.25
C ALA A 382 -6.50 14.94 4.76
N PHE A 383 -6.95 13.97 5.56
CA PHE A 383 -7.01 14.07 7.02
C PHE A 383 -5.60 14.19 7.63
N THR A 384 -4.62 13.44 7.12
CA THR A 384 -3.21 13.57 7.56
C THR A 384 -2.67 14.98 7.33
N ARG A 385 -3.04 15.64 6.21
CA ARG A 385 -2.68 17.05 5.95
C ARG A 385 -3.32 18.00 6.97
N GLN A 386 -4.59 17.79 7.31
CA GLN A 386 -5.31 18.60 8.31
C GLN A 386 -4.70 18.44 9.71
N LEU A 387 -4.22 17.26 10.07
CA LEU A 387 -3.48 17.07 11.34
C LEU A 387 -2.10 17.75 11.30
N HIS A 388 -1.40 17.69 10.16
CA HIS A 388 -0.09 18.33 9.99
C HIS A 388 -0.10 19.85 10.24
N GLU A 389 -1.20 20.54 9.88
CA GLU A 389 -1.38 21.98 10.11
C GLU A 389 -1.26 22.39 11.59
N LYS A 390 -1.57 21.47 12.52
CA LYS A 390 -1.41 21.66 13.97
C LYS A 390 -0.19 20.94 14.53
N THR A 391 0.14 19.77 14.00
CA THR A 391 1.19 18.88 14.52
C THR A 391 2.15 18.53 13.38
N SER A 392 3.13 19.40 13.12
CA SER A 392 4.04 19.27 11.97
C SER A 392 4.90 18.00 11.95
N GLN A 393 5.13 17.36 13.10
CA GLN A 393 5.77 16.04 13.18
C GLN A 393 4.95 14.96 12.47
N LEU A 394 3.60 15.07 12.52
CA LEU A 394 2.67 14.18 11.86
C LEU A 394 2.66 14.52 10.35
N SER A 395 3.52 13.82 9.60
CA SER A 395 3.89 14.18 8.22
C SER A 395 3.65 13.06 7.19
N TYR A 396 3.22 11.87 7.62
CA TYR A 396 3.18 10.67 6.79
C TYR A 396 1.88 9.87 6.93
N TYR A 397 1.59 9.07 5.91
CA TYR A 397 0.40 8.20 5.88
C TYR A 397 0.82 6.74 5.61
N TYR A 398 0.64 5.85 6.59
CA TYR A 398 1.17 4.48 6.58
C TYR A 398 0.09 3.51 6.11
N MET A 399 0.25 2.95 4.91
CA MET A 399 -0.79 2.14 4.24
C MET A 399 -0.69 0.65 4.59
N GLY A 400 -0.23 0.32 5.81
CA GLY A 400 0.10 -1.06 6.21
C GLY A 400 1.33 -1.59 5.47
N PHE A 401 1.17 -2.73 4.78
CA PHE A 401 2.21 -3.37 3.96
C PHE A 401 1.95 -3.25 2.45
N TYR A 402 3.04 -3.18 1.68
CA TYR A 402 3.14 -3.41 0.24
C TYR A 402 3.77 -4.79 -0.01
N ILE A 403 3.20 -5.55 -0.96
CA ILE A 403 3.72 -6.87 -1.37
C ILE A 403 3.82 -6.85 -2.88
N HIS A 404 5.04 -6.88 -3.41
CA HIS A 404 5.29 -6.71 -4.83
C HIS A 404 4.67 -7.83 -5.69
N SER A 405 4.61 -9.06 -5.17
CA SER A 405 4.06 -10.23 -5.87
C SER A 405 2.55 -10.43 -5.73
N CYS A 406 1.84 -9.57 -4.99
CA CYS A 406 0.40 -9.74 -4.73
C CYS A 406 -0.39 -8.54 -5.30
N PRO A 407 -1.22 -8.71 -6.35
CA PRO A 407 -1.97 -7.60 -6.96
C PRO A 407 -2.85 -6.82 -5.97
N LYS A 408 -3.49 -7.53 -5.02
CA LYS A 408 -4.29 -6.95 -3.93
C LYS A 408 -3.48 -6.01 -3.00
N MET A 409 -2.15 -5.96 -3.12
CA MET A 409 -1.25 -5.15 -2.30
C MET A 409 -0.28 -4.27 -3.13
N LYS A 410 0.05 -4.65 -4.38
CA LYS A 410 0.93 -3.87 -5.30
C LYS A 410 0.34 -2.49 -5.62
N TYR A 411 -1.00 -2.32 -5.56
CA TYR A 411 -1.67 -1.05 -5.84
C TYR A 411 -1.21 0.13 -4.95
N LYS A 412 -0.76 -0.15 -3.71
CA LYS A 412 -0.38 0.91 -2.75
C LYS A 412 0.83 1.73 -3.22
N GLY A 413 1.68 1.15 -4.07
CA GLY A 413 2.79 1.87 -4.70
C GLY A 413 2.37 2.97 -5.68
N GLN A 414 1.07 3.10 -5.99
CA GLN A 414 0.54 4.17 -6.85
C GLN A 414 0.28 5.49 -6.08
N TYR A 415 0.30 5.48 -4.75
CA TYR A 415 0.07 6.67 -3.92
C TYR A 415 1.33 7.52 -3.80
N ARG A 416 1.74 8.14 -4.90
CA ARG A 416 3.03 8.83 -5.03
C ARG A 416 3.04 10.27 -4.49
N PRO A 417 4.18 10.73 -3.92
CA PRO A 417 5.38 9.94 -3.61
C PRO A 417 5.18 9.04 -2.38
N SER A 418 5.81 7.87 -2.41
CA SER A 418 5.79 6.86 -1.33
C SER A 418 7.18 6.30 -1.08
N ASP A 419 7.44 5.94 0.17
CA ASP A 419 8.67 5.27 0.62
C ASP A 419 8.37 3.81 1.01
N LEU A 420 9.30 2.90 0.73
CA LEU A 420 9.37 1.57 1.33
C LEU A 420 10.44 1.54 2.42
N LEU A 421 10.15 0.82 3.50
CA LEU A 421 11.10 0.56 4.57
C LEU A 421 12.09 -0.55 4.17
N CYS A 422 13.40 -0.29 4.33
CA CYS A 422 14.43 -1.30 4.18
C CYS A 422 14.29 -2.36 5.29
N PRO A 423 14.21 -3.67 4.97
CA PRO A 423 13.91 -4.71 5.97
C PRO A 423 15.03 -4.96 6.99
N GLU A 424 16.26 -4.50 6.71
CA GLU A 424 17.46 -4.78 7.51
C GLU A 424 17.96 -3.58 8.31
N THR A 425 17.88 -2.37 7.73
CA THR A 425 18.45 -1.14 8.29
C THR A 425 17.40 -0.10 8.68
N TYR A 426 16.12 -0.37 8.40
CA TYR A 426 14.96 0.49 8.72
C TYR A 426 15.02 1.93 8.17
N VAL A 427 15.90 2.19 7.21
CA VAL A 427 15.88 3.43 6.43
C VAL A 427 14.73 3.42 5.43
N TRP A 428 14.17 4.60 5.15
CA TRP A 428 13.08 4.79 4.20
C TRP A 428 13.61 5.15 2.82
N VAL A 429 13.29 4.35 1.81
CA VAL A 429 13.80 4.48 0.44
C VAL A 429 12.62 4.76 -0.50
N PRO A 430 12.68 5.76 -1.40
CA PRO A 430 11.62 6.05 -2.36
C PRO A 430 11.28 4.81 -3.21
N ILE A 431 10.00 4.49 -3.35
CA ILE A 431 9.56 3.22 -3.97
C ILE A 431 10.07 3.06 -5.42
N GLU A 432 10.25 4.16 -6.15
CA GLU A 432 10.84 4.19 -7.49
C GLU A 432 12.24 3.56 -7.55
N GLN A 433 13.03 3.68 -6.48
CA GLN A 433 14.37 3.09 -6.36
C GLN A 433 14.32 1.61 -5.97
N CYS A 434 13.28 1.19 -5.25
CA CYS A 434 13.09 -0.21 -4.82
C CYS A 434 12.53 -1.11 -5.92
N LEU A 435 11.70 -0.58 -6.83
CA LEU A 435 11.01 -1.37 -7.85
C LEU A 435 11.93 -2.20 -8.77
N PRO A 436 13.07 -1.69 -9.29
CA PRO A 436 13.96 -2.47 -10.14
C PRO A 436 14.52 -3.73 -9.47
N SER A 437 14.80 -3.68 -8.17
CA SER A 437 15.23 -4.86 -7.39
C SER A 437 14.08 -5.86 -7.21
N LEU A 438 12.87 -5.36 -6.95
CA LEU A 438 11.70 -6.17 -6.61
C LEU A 438 11.08 -6.95 -7.80
N GLU A 439 11.25 -6.46 -9.03
CA GLU A 439 10.89 -7.23 -10.23
C GLU A 439 11.89 -8.39 -10.50
N ASN A 440 13.09 -8.36 -9.89
CA ASN A 440 14.12 -9.40 -10.00
C ASN A 440 14.18 -10.37 -8.80
N SER A 441 13.80 -9.92 -7.59
CA SER A 441 13.78 -10.75 -6.38
C SER A 441 12.59 -10.41 -5.48
N LYS A 442 12.02 -11.43 -4.83
CA LYS A 442 10.97 -11.23 -3.80
C LYS A 442 11.53 -10.52 -2.56
N TYR A 443 12.76 -10.87 -2.16
CA TYR A 443 13.45 -10.30 -1.01
C TYR A 443 14.56 -9.36 -1.47
N CYS A 444 14.52 -8.11 -0.99
CA CYS A 444 15.50 -7.07 -1.30
C CYS A 444 15.81 -6.24 -0.05
N ARG A 445 17.11 -6.09 0.23
CA ARG A 445 17.64 -4.94 0.96
C ARG A 445 17.53 -3.69 0.05
N PHE A 446 17.11 -2.56 0.60
CA PHE A 446 16.97 -1.31 -0.19
C PHE A 446 18.07 -0.27 0.09
N ASN A 447 18.75 -0.34 1.23
CA ASN A 447 19.92 0.51 1.46
C ASN A 447 21.07 0.05 0.54
N GLN A 448 21.58 0.99 -0.25
CA GLN A 448 22.60 0.77 -1.28
C GLN A 448 24.01 0.59 -0.68
N ASP A 449 24.23 1.09 0.53
CA ASP A 449 25.43 0.78 1.31
C ASP A 449 25.32 -0.66 1.85
N PRO A 450 26.25 -1.58 1.53
CA PRO A 450 26.25 -2.94 2.06
C PRO A 450 26.65 -3.01 3.54
N GLU A 451 27.53 -2.11 4.01
CA GLU A 451 28.05 -2.09 5.38
C GLU A 451 27.09 -1.40 6.37
N ALA A 452 26.11 -0.65 5.85
CA ALA A 452 25.09 -0.03 6.69
C ALA A 452 24.32 -1.05 7.55
N VAL A 453 23.99 -0.64 8.76
CA VAL A 453 23.30 -1.45 9.77
C VAL A 453 22.05 -0.72 10.28
N ASP A 454 21.23 -1.44 11.03
CA ASP A 454 20.24 -0.83 11.90
C ASP A 454 20.93 0.09 12.93
N GLU A 455 20.70 1.41 12.81
CA GLU A 455 21.27 2.43 13.71
C GLU A 455 20.76 2.31 15.15
N ASP A 456 19.57 1.73 15.33
CA ASP A 456 18.92 1.49 16.63
C ASP A 456 19.04 0.01 17.03
N ARG A 457 20.04 -0.71 16.53
CA ARG A 457 20.32 -2.10 16.94
C ARG A 457 20.62 -2.15 18.44
N SER A 458 20.04 -3.11 19.15
CA SER A 458 20.31 -3.32 20.58
C SER A 458 21.75 -3.75 20.83
N THR A 459 22.62 -2.80 21.19
CA THR A 459 24.03 -3.05 21.53
C THR A 459 24.22 -3.52 22.98
N GLU A 460 23.34 -3.10 23.89
CA GLU A 460 23.42 -3.40 25.32
C GLU A 460 22.16 -4.14 25.82
N PRO A 461 21.94 -5.41 25.43
CA PRO A 461 20.72 -6.15 25.78
C PRO A 461 20.51 -6.31 27.29
N ASP A 462 21.55 -6.16 28.12
CA ASP A 462 21.45 -6.22 29.57
C ASP A 462 20.74 -5.00 30.20
N ARG A 463 20.61 -3.88 29.45
CA ARG A 463 19.83 -2.68 29.84
C ARG A 463 18.32 -2.81 29.61
N LEU A 464 17.89 -3.82 28.84
CA LEU A 464 16.48 -4.10 28.55
C LEU A 464 15.67 -4.21 29.83
N GLN A 465 14.48 -3.60 29.89
CA GLN A 465 13.65 -3.62 31.10
C GLN A 465 12.74 -4.85 31.14
N VAL A 466 12.89 -5.68 32.17
CA VAL A 466 12.06 -6.86 32.42
C VAL A 466 11.07 -6.57 33.55
N PHE A 467 9.80 -6.93 33.35
CA PHE A 467 8.77 -6.91 34.39
C PHE A 467 8.45 -8.35 34.82
N HIS A 468 8.83 -8.69 36.05
CA HIS A 468 8.73 -10.06 36.60
C HIS A 468 8.37 -10.02 38.09
N LYS A 469 7.43 -10.89 38.52
CA LYS A 469 6.97 -10.99 39.93
C LYS A 469 6.66 -9.63 40.60
N ARG A 470 6.03 -8.71 39.84
CA ARG A 470 5.70 -7.32 40.21
C ARG A 470 6.88 -6.36 40.42
N ALA A 471 8.11 -6.77 40.11
CA ALA A 471 9.30 -5.91 40.07
C ALA A 471 9.70 -5.57 38.63
N ILE A 472 10.29 -4.39 38.43
CA ILE A 472 10.97 -4.00 37.19
C ILE A 472 12.47 -4.08 37.45
N MET A 473 13.22 -4.70 36.53
CA MET A 473 14.68 -4.79 36.62
C MET A 473 15.35 -4.89 35.24
N PRO A 474 16.61 -4.46 35.08
CA PRO A 474 17.37 -4.71 33.87
C PRO A 474 17.60 -6.20 33.61
N TYR A 475 17.62 -6.62 32.35
CA TYR A 475 17.82 -8.01 31.95
C TYR A 475 19.14 -8.60 32.48
N GLY A 476 20.21 -7.79 32.56
CA GLY A 476 21.50 -8.18 33.16
C GLY A 476 21.45 -8.49 34.68
N VAL A 477 20.34 -8.17 35.35
CA VAL A 477 20.02 -8.61 36.72
C VAL A 477 19.15 -9.86 36.68
N TYR A 478 18.12 -9.86 35.84
CA TYR A 478 17.19 -10.98 35.68
C TYR A 478 17.88 -12.29 35.27
N LYS A 479 18.79 -12.25 34.28
CA LYS A 479 19.57 -13.41 33.79
C LYS A 479 20.61 -13.98 34.76
N LYS A 480 20.76 -13.37 35.94
CA LYS A 480 21.54 -13.94 37.06
C LYS A 480 20.65 -14.80 37.98
N GLN A 481 19.33 -14.59 37.92
CA GLN A 481 18.31 -15.33 38.67
C GLN A 481 17.74 -16.49 37.83
N GLN A 482 17.48 -16.26 36.54
CA GLN A 482 17.13 -17.28 35.56
C GLN A 482 18.34 -17.73 34.76
N LYS A 483 18.51 -19.04 34.58
CA LYS A 483 19.62 -19.67 33.84
C LYS A 483 19.16 -20.55 32.69
N ASP A 484 18.08 -20.16 32.02
CA ASP A 484 17.55 -20.85 30.84
C ASP A 484 18.13 -20.24 29.54
N PRO A 485 18.94 -20.99 28.76
CA PRO A 485 19.51 -20.49 27.51
C PRO A 485 18.46 -20.20 26.43
N SER A 486 17.29 -20.85 26.48
CA SER A 486 16.19 -20.59 25.54
C SER A 486 15.51 -19.25 25.84
N GLU A 487 15.46 -18.84 27.11
CA GLU A 487 15.00 -17.52 27.50
C GLU A 487 15.99 -16.43 27.06
N GLU A 488 17.30 -16.64 27.21
CA GLU A 488 18.32 -15.70 26.71
C GLU A 488 18.21 -15.52 25.19
N ALA A 489 18.12 -16.59 24.42
CA ALA A 489 17.88 -16.51 22.98
C ALA A 489 16.60 -15.74 22.61
N ALA A 490 15.51 -15.95 23.37
CA ALA A 490 14.24 -15.25 23.15
C ALA A 490 14.29 -13.76 23.52
N VAL A 491 15.01 -13.37 24.58
CA VAL A 491 15.20 -11.96 24.97
C VAL A 491 16.11 -11.23 23.98
N LEU A 492 17.23 -11.85 23.57
CA LEU A 492 18.14 -11.27 22.58
C LEU A 492 17.45 -11.09 21.21
N GLN A 493 16.64 -12.06 20.78
CA GLN A 493 15.84 -11.94 19.57
C GLN A 493 14.80 -10.81 19.67
N TYR A 494 14.10 -10.68 20.81
CA TYR A 494 13.19 -9.56 21.05
C TYR A 494 13.92 -8.22 20.96
N ALA A 495 15.04 -8.05 21.66
CA ALA A 495 15.80 -6.81 21.73
C ALA A 495 16.30 -6.36 20.33
N SER A 496 16.79 -7.30 19.52
CA SER A 496 17.14 -7.07 18.12
C SER A 496 15.94 -6.60 17.27
N LEU A 497 14.78 -7.25 17.40
CA LEU A 497 13.61 -6.92 16.60
C LEU A 497 12.94 -5.60 16.98
N VAL A 498 12.96 -5.20 18.26
CA VAL A 498 12.35 -3.93 18.74
C VAL A 498 13.29 -2.73 18.73
N GLY A 499 14.61 -2.95 18.76
CA GLY A 499 15.61 -1.87 18.77
C GLY A 499 15.93 -1.34 20.17
N GLN A 500 17.02 -0.59 20.32
CA GLN A 500 17.55 -0.18 21.63
C GLN A 500 16.63 0.81 22.34
N LYS A 501 16.07 1.81 21.63
CA LYS A 501 15.10 2.76 22.21
C LYS A 501 13.89 2.04 22.83
N CYS A 502 13.35 1.06 22.12
CA CYS A 502 12.19 0.29 22.57
C CYS A 502 12.56 -0.72 23.67
N SER A 503 13.71 -1.40 23.59
CA SER A 503 14.10 -2.40 24.59
C SER A 503 14.39 -1.78 25.97
N GLU A 504 14.89 -0.54 26.01
CA GLU A 504 15.12 0.20 27.25
C GLU A 504 13.87 0.92 27.79
N ARG A 505 12.90 1.27 26.93
CA ARG A 505 11.68 2.02 27.31
C ARG A 505 10.46 1.14 27.58
N MET A 506 10.34 0.00 26.90
CA MET A 506 9.23 -0.95 27.04
C MET A 506 9.53 -2.03 28.07
N LEU A 507 8.54 -2.41 28.87
CA LEU A 507 8.65 -3.47 29.87
C LEU A 507 8.34 -4.84 29.24
N LEU A 508 9.36 -5.68 29.13
CA LEU A 508 9.23 -7.07 28.68
C LEU A 508 8.70 -7.94 29.83
N PHE A 509 7.46 -8.40 29.71
CA PHE A 509 6.82 -9.25 30.72
C PHE A 509 7.41 -10.67 30.75
N ARG A 510 7.63 -11.18 31.97
CA ARG A 510 8.02 -12.56 32.28
C ARG A 510 7.32 -13.04 33.54
N ASN A 511 6.65 -14.20 33.46
CA ASN A 511 5.99 -14.85 34.60
C ASN A 511 7.01 -15.42 35.61
#